data_AF-A0A9D7FBM3-F1
#
_entry.id   AF-A0A9D7FBM3-F1
#
_cell.length_a   1.000
_cell.length_b   1.000
_cell.length_c   1.000
_cell.angle_alpha   90.00
_cell.angle_beta   90.00
_cell.angle_gamma   90.00
#
_symmetry.space_group_name_H-M   'P 1'
#
loop_
_entity.id
_entity.type
_entity.pdbx_description
1 polymer ?
#
loop_
_entity_poly.entity_id
_entity_poly.type
_entity_poly.pdbx_seq_one_letter_code
_entity_poly.pdbx_strand_id
1 'polypeptide(L)'
;MDKNSILGLSIIGLIIIAYSIYTQPSVEEINAAKQRRDSITMVETNAKEASILAEQKSQVVIADSTTEISDSVKAELEKQKFGDFASASQGVEQILTLENNLVKVSLSSKGGKIKSVQLKDYKTWDGKPLYLMNNDSNVFNLSLSAQNRIINTEELYFTASGTAGTKNSVNLRLPAGDKKYIEFAYSLPDNSYLVNYQVNVVGLQDVISANSSFINVDWKDIVKQQEKSIENERAATTVYYRFSDEEVDFISETKSEKQDLKTKVQWIAFKQQFFSAALISDLSGFDSPSVETKSDENSNSIVKEMTAAFSLPYDRKPVQTYNMRFYFGPNNYQDLKKIDNLHLEKLIPLGWGIFGWVNQFLVIPTFHFLDGFNMNYGLIILILTILVRIIILPLTYGSFKSQAKMKVLQPEMAEINEKFGSDPMKKQQETMALYRKAGVNPLGGCIPGLLQLPILIAMFRFFPSSIELRQQSFLWAHDLSTYDSILDLPFHIPAYGSHVSLFTLLMTVSTIIYTKMNMQMTAATNPQMKWMMYLMPILFLGFFNNYSAGLSYYYFLSNVFGFGQQYLFKAFLDEDKIHAQIQENKKKPVKKSNFQARLEQMAKDRNAQVGKKK
;
A
#
# COMPACT_ATOMS: atom_id res chain seq x y z
N MET A 1 -6.71 -41.46 -8.35
CA MET A 1 -5.27 -41.15 -8.24
C MET A 1 -4.58 -42.49 -8.21
N ASP A 2 -3.83 -42.85 -9.24
CA ASP A 2 -3.13 -44.14 -9.24
C ASP A 2 -2.14 -44.16 -8.08
N LYS A 3 -1.95 -45.34 -7.46
CA LYS A 3 -0.95 -45.52 -6.39
C LYS A 3 0.41 -44.98 -6.80
N ASN A 4 0.74 -45.06 -8.09
CA ASN A 4 1.97 -44.56 -8.69
C ASN A 4 2.05 -43.02 -8.74
N SER A 5 0.93 -42.30 -8.83
CA SER A 5 0.91 -40.83 -8.79
C SER A 5 1.02 -40.28 -7.36
N ILE A 6 0.43 -40.98 -6.38
CA ILE A 6 0.63 -40.69 -4.95
C ILE A 6 2.10 -40.96 -4.61
N LEU A 7 2.65 -42.10 -5.04
CA LEU A 7 4.06 -42.43 -4.85
C LEU A 7 4.97 -41.38 -5.50
N GLY A 8 4.64 -40.94 -6.72
CA GLY A 8 5.39 -39.91 -7.44
C GLY A 8 5.40 -38.55 -6.73
N LEU A 9 4.26 -38.09 -6.23
CA LEU A 9 4.18 -36.84 -5.46
C LEU A 9 4.86 -36.95 -4.08
N SER A 10 4.76 -38.10 -3.43
CA SER A 10 5.49 -38.37 -2.18
C SER A 10 7.00 -38.43 -2.41
N ILE A 11 7.46 -39.00 -3.53
CA ILE A 11 8.87 -39.02 -3.92
C ILE A 11 9.36 -37.61 -4.27
N ILE A 12 8.57 -36.81 -4.99
CA ILE A 12 8.91 -35.41 -5.28
C ILE A 12 8.96 -34.58 -3.99
N GLY A 13 8.00 -34.77 -3.08
CA GLY A 13 8.02 -34.14 -1.75
C GLY A 13 9.25 -34.54 -0.94
N LEU A 14 9.62 -35.82 -0.94
CA LEU A 14 10.82 -36.33 -0.30
C LEU A 14 12.11 -35.83 -0.95
N ILE A 15 12.14 -35.67 -2.27
CA ILE A 15 13.29 -35.10 -2.99
C ILE A 15 13.43 -33.61 -2.69
N ILE A 16 12.33 -32.85 -2.58
CA ILE A 16 12.37 -31.44 -2.20
C ILE A 16 12.84 -31.28 -0.75
N ILE A 17 12.38 -32.15 0.16
CA ILE A 17 12.84 -32.16 1.56
C ILE A 17 14.32 -32.58 1.63
N ALA A 18 14.73 -33.62 0.92
CA ALA A 18 16.13 -34.07 0.88
C ALA A 18 17.05 -33.05 0.22
N TYR A 19 16.59 -32.37 -0.85
CA TYR A 19 17.30 -31.26 -1.48
C TYR A 19 17.41 -30.09 -0.52
N SER A 20 16.33 -29.74 0.19
CA SER A 20 16.34 -28.69 1.22
C SER A 20 17.27 -29.01 2.38
N ILE A 21 17.43 -30.28 2.77
CA ILE A 21 18.38 -30.72 3.81
C ILE A 21 19.80 -30.76 3.26
N TYR A 22 19.99 -31.13 1.99
CA TYR A 22 21.30 -31.18 1.33
C TYR A 22 21.84 -29.78 0.99
N THR A 23 20.96 -28.82 0.70
CA THR A 23 21.32 -27.41 0.47
C THR A 23 21.26 -26.56 1.73
N GLN A 24 20.92 -27.13 2.89
CA GLN A 24 21.14 -26.45 4.16
C GLN A 24 22.66 -26.29 4.34
N PRO A 25 23.17 -25.07 4.56
CA PRO A 25 24.59 -24.87 4.83
C PRO A 25 24.99 -25.72 6.04
N SER A 26 26.17 -26.34 5.98
CA SER A 26 26.62 -27.25 7.03
C SER A 26 26.72 -26.51 8.38
N VAL A 27 26.57 -27.22 9.49
CA VAL A 27 26.67 -26.62 10.84
C VAL A 27 28.02 -25.91 11.03
N GLU A 28 29.09 -26.40 10.38
CA GLU A 28 30.39 -25.73 10.36
C GLU A 28 30.41 -24.43 9.54
N GLU A 29 29.73 -24.36 8.39
CA GLU A 29 29.59 -23.12 7.62
C GLU A 29 28.70 -22.10 8.32
N ILE A 30 27.63 -22.54 8.99
CA ILE A 30 26.79 -21.68 9.83
C ILE A 30 27.60 -21.17 11.01
N ASN A 31 28.38 -22.01 11.68
CA ASN A 31 29.23 -21.60 12.80
C ASN A 31 30.40 -20.74 12.34
N ALA A 32 30.97 -20.96 11.16
CA ALA A 32 32.03 -20.12 10.60
C ALA A 32 31.47 -18.77 10.14
N ALA A 33 30.27 -18.73 9.54
CA ALA A 33 29.58 -17.49 9.20
C ALA A 33 29.13 -16.74 10.45
N LYS A 34 28.74 -17.45 11.52
CA LYS A 34 28.40 -16.90 12.82
C LYS A 34 29.65 -16.40 13.55
N GLN A 35 30.76 -17.12 13.55
CA GLN A 35 32.05 -16.64 14.06
C GLN A 35 32.58 -15.46 13.24
N ARG A 36 32.36 -15.43 11.92
CA ARG A 36 32.75 -14.31 11.06
C ARG A 36 31.85 -13.10 11.30
N ARG A 37 30.55 -13.29 11.50
CA ARG A 37 29.63 -12.23 11.93
C ARG A 37 29.96 -11.76 13.34
N ASP A 38 30.11 -12.67 14.30
CA ASP A 38 30.43 -12.35 15.69
C ASP A 38 31.80 -11.68 15.79
N SER A 39 32.79 -12.04 14.97
CA SER A 39 34.08 -11.32 14.91
C SER A 39 33.97 -9.97 14.22
N ILE A 40 33.17 -9.82 13.16
CA ILE A 40 32.89 -8.50 12.55
C ILE A 40 32.10 -7.63 13.53
N THR A 41 31.10 -8.16 14.21
CA THR A 41 30.32 -7.49 15.24
C THR A 41 31.20 -7.19 16.45
N MET A 42 32.13 -8.06 16.83
CA MET A 42 33.09 -7.78 17.91
C MET A 42 34.12 -6.73 17.50
N VAL A 43 34.53 -6.68 16.23
CA VAL A 43 35.37 -5.60 15.69
C VAL A 43 34.59 -4.29 15.57
N GLU A 44 33.32 -4.33 15.20
CA GLU A 44 32.42 -3.16 15.16
C GLU A 44 32.03 -2.71 16.56
N THR A 45 31.82 -3.60 17.52
CA THR A 45 31.58 -3.25 18.92
C THR A 45 32.87 -2.81 19.57
N ASN A 46 34.04 -3.36 19.24
CA ASN A 46 35.33 -2.85 19.72
C ASN A 46 35.70 -1.53 19.03
N ALA A 47 35.29 -1.30 17.78
CA ALA A 47 35.46 -0.02 17.09
C ALA A 47 34.46 1.02 17.61
N LYS A 48 33.22 0.61 17.93
CA LYS A 48 32.21 1.42 18.63
C LYS A 48 32.60 1.67 20.08
N GLU A 49 33.13 0.68 20.78
CA GLU A 49 33.66 0.83 22.15
C GLU A 49 34.95 1.61 22.12
N ALA A 50 35.81 1.50 21.11
CA ALA A 50 36.99 2.36 20.95
C ALA A 50 36.61 3.77 20.52
N SER A 51 35.53 3.97 19.74
CA SER A 51 35.00 5.30 19.44
C SER A 51 34.23 5.88 20.63
N ILE A 52 33.55 5.05 21.43
CA ILE A 52 32.90 5.42 22.69
C ILE A 52 33.95 5.63 23.78
N LEU A 53 35.09 4.92 23.79
CA LEU A 53 36.25 5.14 24.66
C LEU A 53 37.10 6.30 24.18
N ALA A 54 37.08 6.64 22.89
CA ALA A 54 37.68 7.86 22.36
C ALA A 54 36.79 9.07 22.65
N GLU A 55 35.47 8.95 22.49
CA GLU A 55 34.47 9.94 22.91
C GLU A 55 34.42 10.06 24.43
N GLN A 56 34.56 8.97 25.18
CA GLN A 56 34.68 8.96 26.63
C GLN A 56 36.06 9.41 27.06
N LYS A 57 37.18 9.20 26.36
CA LYS A 57 38.45 9.87 26.71
C LYS A 57 38.41 11.35 26.37
N SER A 58 37.71 11.75 25.32
CA SER A 58 37.42 13.16 25.02
C SER A 58 36.40 13.78 26.00
N GLN A 59 35.52 12.98 26.61
CA GLN A 59 34.59 13.42 27.68
C GLN A 59 35.18 13.25 29.09
N VAL A 60 36.10 12.33 29.36
CA VAL A 60 36.72 12.05 30.68
C VAL A 60 37.86 13.03 30.96
N VAL A 61 38.45 13.64 29.94
CA VAL A 61 39.26 14.86 30.13
C VAL A 61 38.37 16.06 30.56
N ILE A 62 37.04 15.93 30.49
CA ILE A 62 36.06 16.95 30.94
C ILE A 62 35.22 16.47 32.16
N ALA A 63 35.17 15.16 32.46
CA ALA A 63 34.22 14.58 33.42
C ALA A 63 34.82 14.07 34.74
N ASP A 64 36.12 14.28 35.01
CA ASP A 64 36.71 14.02 36.34
C ASP A 64 37.08 15.31 37.08
N SER A 65 36.23 16.33 36.94
CA SER A 65 36.21 17.47 37.83
C SER A 65 34.75 17.80 38.11
N THR A 66 34.25 17.35 39.25
CA THR A 66 33.11 17.99 39.94
C THR A 66 33.52 19.40 40.37
N THR A 67 33.70 20.26 39.39
CA THR A 67 33.63 21.70 39.52
C THR A 67 32.37 22.06 38.76
N GLU A 68 31.40 22.68 39.43
CA GLU A 68 30.32 23.39 38.76
C GLU A 68 30.97 24.29 37.70
N ILE A 69 30.84 23.90 36.43
CA ILE A 69 31.35 24.69 35.32
C ILE A 69 30.62 26.02 35.41
N SER A 70 31.35 27.08 35.74
CA SER A 70 30.83 28.44 35.83
C SER A 70 30.00 28.76 34.58
N ASP A 71 28.85 29.42 34.76
CA ASP A 71 27.93 29.79 33.67
C ASP A 71 28.65 30.53 32.52
N SER A 72 29.74 31.23 32.83
CA SER A 72 30.62 31.89 31.86
C SER A 72 31.31 30.93 30.88
N VAL A 73 31.70 29.73 31.31
CA VAL A 73 32.38 28.73 30.45
C VAL A 73 31.37 28.01 29.55
N LYS A 74 30.15 27.74 30.05
CA LYS A 74 29.05 27.19 29.24
C LYS A 74 28.63 28.16 28.13
N ALA A 75 28.47 29.44 28.47
CA ALA A 75 28.13 30.47 27.49
C ALA A 75 29.18 30.62 26.38
N GLU A 76 30.47 30.48 26.71
CA GLU A 76 31.54 30.53 25.72
C GLU A 76 31.55 29.28 24.81
N LEU A 77 31.31 28.09 25.35
CA LEU A 77 31.18 26.85 24.56
C LEU A 77 29.99 26.91 23.60
N GLU A 78 28.86 27.43 24.05
CA GLU A 78 27.68 27.63 23.20
C GLU A 78 27.91 28.67 22.11
N LYS A 79 28.62 29.75 22.42
CA LYS A 79 29.07 30.73 21.43
C LYS A 79 30.01 30.12 20.40
N GLN A 80 30.90 29.21 20.82
CA GLN A 80 31.75 28.46 19.91
C GLN A 80 30.99 27.45 19.04
N LYS A 81 29.87 26.89 19.53
CA LYS A 81 29.06 25.92 18.78
C LYS A 81 28.05 26.59 17.85
N PHE A 82 27.36 27.62 18.32
CA PHE A 82 26.20 28.21 17.65
C PHE A 82 26.40 29.65 17.15
N GLY A 83 27.52 30.30 17.48
CA GLY A 83 27.84 31.65 17.02
C GLY A 83 26.74 32.65 17.37
N ASP A 84 26.24 33.37 16.36
CA ASP A 84 25.15 34.35 16.51
C ASP A 84 23.84 33.75 17.07
N PHE A 85 23.65 32.43 16.95
CA PHE A 85 22.48 31.72 17.48
C PHE A 85 22.65 31.27 18.95
N ALA A 86 23.80 31.50 19.58
CA ALA A 86 24.08 30.98 20.92
C ALA A 86 23.06 31.39 21.99
N SER A 87 22.47 32.59 21.86
CA SER A 87 21.41 33.06 22.75
C SER A 87 20.16 32.15 22.77
N ALA A 88 19.96 31.35 21.72
CA ALA A 88 18.86 30.42 21.59
C ALA A 88 19.22 28.98 21.98
N SER A 89 20.47 28.70 22.37
CA SER A 89 20.90 27.34 22.72
C SER A 89 20.46 26.90 24.12
N GLN A 90 20.18 27.86 25.00
CA GLN A 90 19.60 27.62 26.32
C GLN A 90 18.14 28.07 26.35
N GLY A 91 17.27 27.21 26.86
CA GLY A 91 15.85 27.51 26.98
C GLY A 91 15.08 26.37 27.62
N VAL A 92 13.85 26.67 28.00
CA VAL A 92 12.88 25.67 28.46
C VAL A 92 11.92 25.39 27.31
N GLU A 93 11.71 24.11 27.01
CA GLU A 93 10.73 23.71 26.00
C GLU A 93 9.32 24.15 26.43
N GLN A 94 8.65 24.89 25.56
CA GLN A 94 7.26 25.30 25.71
C GLN A 94 6.42 24.64 24.62
N ILE A 95 5.24 24.17 24.98
CA ILE A 95 4.29 23.56 24.05
C ILE A 95 3.18 24.55 23.74
N LEU A 96 3.03 24.88 22.47
CA LEU A 96 1.94 25.72 21.97
C LEU A 96 0.95 24.85 21.22
N THR A 97 -0.32 25.21 21.22
CA THR A 97 -1.38 24.39 20.60
C THR A 97 -2.14 25.21 19.57
N LEU A 98 -2.28 24.64 18.37
CA LEU A 98 -3.22 25.07 17.34
C LEU A 98 -4.32 24.01 17.25
N GLU A 99 -5.59 24.39 17.34
CA GLU A 99 -6.70 23.43 17.36
C GLU A 99 -7.90 23.98 16.59
N ASN A 100 -8.52 23.14 15.77
CA ASN A 100 -9.83 23.37 15.17
C ASN A 100 -10.77 22.18 15.47
N ASN A 101 -11.87 22.05 14.73
CA ASN A 101 -12.81 20.95 14.92
C ASN A 101 -12.23 19.57 14.55
N LEU A 102 -11.32 19.51 13.57
CA LEU A 102 -10.82 18.28 12.96
C LEU A 102 -9.46 17.84 13.51
N VAL A 103 -8.56 18.79 13.81
CA VAL A 103 -7.15 18.54 14.14
C VAL A 103 -6.71 19.37 15.34
N LYS A 104 -5.85 18.77 16.15
CA LYS A 104 -5.08 19.44 17.21
C LYS A 104 -3.59 19.23 16.97
N VAL A 105 -2.87 20.32 16.74
CA VAL A 105 -1.42 20.35 16.48
C VAL A 105 -0.71 20.96 17.69
N SER A 106 0.23 20.21 18.25
CA SER A 106 1.11 20.71 19.30
C SER A 106 2.46 21.08 18.70
N LEU A 107 2.91 22.31 18.93
CA LEU A 107 4.19 22.85 18.49
C LEU A 107 5.15 22.91 19.66
N SER A 108 6.41 22.54 19.44
CA SER A 108 7.48 22.70 20.41
C SER A 108 8.27 23.97 20.12
N SER A 109 8.54 24.76 21.16
CA SER A 109 9.52 25.84 21.06
C SER A 109 10.93 25.32 20.81
N LYS A 110 11.26 24.10 21.23
CA LYS A 110 12.53 23.45 20.90
C LYS A 110 12.46 22.92 19.46
N GLY A 111 13.35 23.40 18.60
CA GLY A 111 13.33 23.11 17.17
C GLY A 111 12.26 23.85 16.38
N GLY A 112 11.35 24.58 17.04
CA GLY A 112 10.24 25.25 16.38
C GLY A 112 9.30 24.29 15.63
N LYS A 113 9.33 22.99 15.96
CA LYS A 113 8.75 21.92 15.16
C LYS A 113 7.36 21.50 15.62
N ILE A 114 6.64 20.80 14.75
CA ILE A 114 5.42 20.08 15.11
C ILE A 114 5.81 18.88 15.98
N LYS A 115 5.34 18.89 17.22
CA LYS A 115 5.61 17.85 18.21
C LYS A 115 4.61 16.70 18.13
N SER A 116 3.33 17.00 17.94
CA SER A 116 2.30 15.99 17.77
C SER A 116 1.11 16.51 16.96
N VAL A 117 0.41 15.59 16.30
CA VAL A 117 -0.81 15.88 15.54
C VAL A 117 -1.87 14.84 15.88
N GLN A 118 -2.97 15.30 16.46
CA GLN A 118 -4.14 14.49 16.78
C GLN A 118 -5.26 14.74 15.76
N LEU A 119 -5.82 13.68 15.19
CA LEU A 119 -7.03 13.76 14.38
C LEU A 119 -8.25 13.45 15.26
N LYS A 120 -9.11 14.44 15.46
CA LYS A 120 -10.14 14.44 16.53
C LYS A 120 -11.29 13.47 16.26
N ASP A 121 -11.61 13.25 15.00
CA ASP A 121 -12.70 12.36 14.58
C ASP A 121 -12.30 10.87 14.53
N TYR A 122 -11.03 10.56 14.78
CA TYR A 122 -10.48 9.23 14.58
C TYR A 122 -9.86 8.65 15.86
N LYS A 123 -9.95 7.33 15.99
CA LYS A 123 -9.35 6.54 17.07
C LYS A 123 -8.46 5.45 16.51
N THR A 124 -7.48 5.01 17.29
CA THR A 124 -6.71 3.78 17.01
C THR A 124 -7.61 2.54 17.14
N TRP A 125 -7.13 1.39 16.65
CA TRP A 125 -7.87 0.12 16.73
C TRP A 125 -8.24 -0.32 18.17
N ASP A 126 -7.44 0.09 19.17
CA ASP A 126 -7.68 -0.16 20.60
C ASP A 126 -8.52 0.93 21.29
N GLY A 127 -9.08 1.87 20.52
CA GLY A 127 -10.01 2.89 21.00
C GLY A 127 -9.38 4.15 21.61
N LYS A 128 -8.05 4.29 21.57
CA LYS A 128 -7.35 5.50 22.03
C LYS A 128 -7.45 6.63 20.99
N PRO A 129 -7.22 7.90 21.38
CA PRO A 129 -7.15 9.00 20.42
C PRO A 129 -6.08 8.76 19.35
N LEU A 130 -6.40 9.06 18.09
CA LEU A 130 -5.46 8.87 16.98
C LEU A 130 -4.46 10.04 16.91
N TYR A 131 -3.18 9.73 17.10
CA TYR A 131 -2.07 10.64 16.84
C TYR A 131 -1.34 10.22 15.57
N LEU A 132 -1.42 11.03 14.52
CA LEU A 132 -0.72 10.80 13.26
C LEU A 132 0.80 10.88 13.45
N MET A 133 1.23 11.80 14.32
CA MET A 133 2.62 12.04 14.72
C MET A 133 2.69 12.24 16.24
N ASN A 134 3.74 11.73 16.88
CA ASN A 134 3.86 11.71 18.33
C ASN A 134 5.20 12.32 18.82
N ASN A 135 5.23 12.74 20.09
CA ASN A 135 6.23 13.61 20.70
C ASN A 135 7.70 13.27 20.40
N ASP A 136 8.04 11.98 20.35
CA ASP A 136 9.41 11.50 20.28
C ASP A 136 9.77 10.86 18.92
N SER A 137 8.78 10.69 18.03
CA SER A 137 8.98 10.01 16.74
C SER A 137 9.34 10.96 15.61
N ASN A 138 9.00 12.25 15.74
CA ASN A 138 9.19 13.23 14.68
C ASN A 138 10.44 14.09 14.87
N VAL A 139 11.23 14.17 13.81
CA VAL A 139 12.31 15.14 13.64
C VAL A 139 11.95 16.05 12.47
N PHE A 140 12.09 17.35 12.67
CA PHE A 140 12.03 18.35 11.61
C PHE A 140 13.14 19.36 11.90
N ASN A 141 14.20 19.34 11.08
CA ASN A 141 15.40 20.13 11.30
C ASN A 141 15.73 20.94 10.05
N LEU A 142 15.90 22.24 10.21
CA LEU A 142 16.63 23.07 9.25
C LEU A 142 18.11 23.09 9.63
N SER A 143 18.95 22.70 8.68
CA SER A 143 20.40 22.73 8.79
C SER A 143 21.00 23.76 7.83
N LEU A 144 21.76 24.72 8.37
CA LEU A 144 22.36 25.81 7.60
C LEU A 144 23.81 26.03 8.00
N SER A 145 24.63 26.46 7.05
CA SER A 145 26.00 26.88 7.32
C SER A 145 26.02 28.34 7.72
N ALA A 146 26.45 28.66 8.93
CA ALA A 146 26.66 30.02 9.40
C ALA A 146 28.02 30.14 10.08
N GLN A 147 28.79 31.17 9.72
CA GLN A 147 30.10 31.47 10.35
C GLN A 147 31.04 30.25 10.45
N ASN A 148 31.19 29.47 9.37
CA ASN A 148 31.97 28.21 9.30
C ASN A 148 31.50 27.09 10.23
N ARG A 149 30.22 27.10 10.63
CA ARG A 149 29.60 26.07 11.48
C ARG A 149 28.31 25.58 10.84
N ILE A 150 27.89 24.38 11.23
CA ILE A 150 26.56 23.86 10.90
C ILE A 150 25.64 24.16 12.07
N ILE A 151 24.56 24.88 11.80
CA ILE A 151 23.54 25.21 12.77
C ILE A 151 22.33 24.34 12.48
N ASN A 152 21.95 23.53 13.46
CA ASN A 152 20.74 22.70 13.42
C ASN A 152 19.68 23.35 14.31
N THR A 153 18.56 23.71 13.70
CA THR A 153 17.44 24.31 14.44
C THR A 153 16.87 23.39 15.52
N GLU A 154 16.91 22.06 15.35
CA GLU A 154 16.38 21.11 16.35
C GLU A 154 17.07 21.19 17.73
N GLU A 155 18.30 21.69 17.76
CA GLU A 155 19.10 21.86 18.97
C GLU A 155 18.80 23.19 19.70
N LEU A 156 18.02 24.08 19.08
CA LEU A 156 17.82 25.46 19.52
C LEU A 156 16.38 25.72 19.96
N TYR A 157 16.21 26.72 20.82
CA TYR A 157 14.93 27.16 21.36
C TYR A 157 14.44 28.42 20.65
N PHE A 158 13.24 28.30 20.09
CA PHE A 158 12.51 29.40 19.48
C PHE A 158 11.69 30.13 20.55
N THR A 159 11.51 31.42 20.34
CA THR A 159 10.67 32.28 21.17
C THR A 159 9.34 32.51 20.46
N ALA A 160 8.23 32.26 21.14
CA ALA A 160 6.92 32.51 20.56
C ALA A 160 6.63 34.03 20.54
N SER A 161 6.27 34.56 19.38
CA SER A 161 5.75 35.92 19.22
C SER A 161 4.31 35.85 18.71
N GLY A 162 3.34 36.10 19.59
CA GLY A 162 1.91 35.96 19.33
C GLY A 162 1.15 35.43 20.54
N THR A 163 -0.14 35.73 20.66
CA THR A 163 -0.96 35.27 21.78
C THR A 163 -1.48 33.86 21.48
N ALA A 164 -1.20 32.90 22.36
CA ALA A 164 -1.95 31.65 22.41
C ALA A 164 -3.40 31.97 22.82
N GLY A 165 -4.30 32.09 21.85
CA GLY A 165 -5.72 32.36 22.08
C GLY A 165 -6.40 33.20 20.99
N THR A 166 -7.58 32.74 20.55
CA THR A 166 -8.54 33.35 19.58
C THR A 166 -8.08 33.64 18.15
N LYS A 167 -6.82 33.41 17.77
CA LYS A 167 -6.37 33.39 16.37
C LYS A 167 -5.54 32.14 16.13
N ASN A 168 -5.91 31.32 15.14
CA ASN A 168 -5.31 30.03 14.84
C ASN A 168 -3.90 30.14 14.23
N SER A 169 -3.01 30.96 14.80
CA SER A 169 -1.66 31.21 14.28
C SER A 169 -0.64 31.40 15.37
N VAL A 170 0.55 30.83 15.20
CA VAL A 170 1.69 30.94 16.12
C VAL A 170 2.95 31.21 15.31
N ASN A 171 3.70 32.25 15.67
CA ASN A 171 5.02 32.50 15.11
C ASN A 171 6.08 32.14 16.15
N LEU A 172 7.02 31.28 15.76
CA LEU A 172 8.18 30.87 16.55
C LEU A 172 9.42 31.51 15.93
N ARG A 173 10.17 32.30 16.70
CA ARG A 173 11.35 33.02 16.24
C ARG A 173 12.62 32.50 16.89
N LEU A 174 13.58 32.11 16.06
CA LEU A 174 14.94 31.78 16.44
C LEU A 174 15.84 33.01 16.24
N PRO A 175 16.27 33.69 17.31
CA PRO A 175 17.10 34.88 17.21
C PRO A 175 18.55 34.56 16.80
N ALA A 176 19.16 35.45 16.04
CA ALA A 176 20.56 35.39 15.59
C ALA A 176 21.25 36.76 15.72
N GLY A 177 20.93 37.51 16.79
CA GLY A 177 21.37 38.89 17.01
C GLY A 177 20.26 39.94 16.79
N ASP A 178 20.64 41.22 16.80
CA ASP A 178 19.68 42.33 16.75
C ASP A 178 18.94 42.37 15.40
N LYS A 179 17.60 42.24 15.44
CA LYS A 179 16.69 42.21 14.28
C LYS A 179 16.98 41.11 13.24
N LYS A 180 17.75 40.07 13.60
CA LYS A 180 18.08 38.93 12.74
C LYS A 180 17.48 37.67 13.31
N TYR A 181 16.74 36.91 12.50
CA TYR A 181 16.08 35.69 12.98
C TYR A 181 15.62 34.77 11.84
N ILE A 182 15.35 33.52 12.21
CA ILE A 182 14.51 32.59 11.44
C ILE A 182 13.15 32.54 12.13
N GLU A 183 12.06 32.71 11.40
CA GLU A 183 10.70 32.60 11.93
C GLU A 183 9.96 31.46 11.25
N PHE A 184 9.36 30.60 12.07
CA PHE A 184 8.41 29.57 11.66
C PHE A 184 7.02 30.06 12.02
N ALA A 185 6.24 30.45 11.01
CA ALA A 185 4.86 30.90 11.18
C ALA A 185 3.91 29.76 10.80
N TYR A 186 3.17 29.28 11.79
CA TYR A 186 2.14 28.26 11.63
C TYR A 186 0.76 28.89 11.68
N SER A 187 -0.16 28.46 10.82
CA SER A 187 -1.59 28.75 11.01
C SER A 187 -2.49 27.59 10.60
N LEU A 188 -3.59 27.42 11.32
CA LEU A 188 -4.56 26.35 11.12
C LEU A 188 -5.93 26.95 10.77
N PRO A 189 -6.36 26.95 9.50
CA PRO A 189 -7.71 27.37 9.14
C PRO A 189 -8.78 26.54 9.84
N ASP A 190 -9.97 27.11 10.01
CA ASP A 190 -11.11 26.38 10.54
C ASP A 190 -11.53 25.24 9.59
N ASN A 191 -11.96 24.10 10.15
CA ASN A 191 -12.42 22.91 9.41
C ASN A 191 -11.45 22.44 8.30
N SER A 192 -10.15 22.54 8.55
CA SER A 192 -9.11 22.16 7.59
C SER A 192 -8.13 21.15 8.19
N TYR A 193 -7.69 20.19 7.38
CA TYR A 193 -6.54 19.31 7.64
C TYR A 193 -5.21 19.92 7.16
N LEU A 194 -5.25 21.09 6.51
CA LEU A 194 -4.07 21.82 6.05
C LEU A 194 -3.60 22.81 7.12
N VAL A 195 -2.36 22.68 7.55
CA VAL A 195 -1.64 23.63 8.40
C VAL A 195 -0.73 24.45 7.50
N ASN A 196 -0.95 25.76 7.42
CA ASN A 196 -0.03 26.64 6.73
C ASN A 196 1.27 26.73 7.52
N TYR A 197 2.39 26.63 6.82
CA TYR A 197 3.71 26.67 7.40
C TYR A 197 4.63 27.56 6.56
N GLN A 198 5.04 28.67 7.13
CA GLN A 198 5.92 29.62 6.46
C GLN A 198 7.25 29.72 7.21
N VAL A 199 8.35 29.66 6.45
CA VAL A 199 9.69 29.91 6.97
C VAL A 199 10.17 31.26 6.47
N ASN A 200 10.43 32.20 7.37
CA ASN A 200 10.98 33.52 7.07
C ASN A 200 12.42 33.61 7.58
N VAL A 201 13.36 33.86 6.67
CA VAL A 201 14.77 34.11 6.95
C VAL A 201 14.99 35.62 6.85
N VAL A 202 15.26 36.29 7.97
CA VAL A 202 15.29 37.75 8.06
C VAL A 202 16.65 38.24 8.55
N GLY A 203 17.33 39.05 7.74
CA GLY A 203 18.59 39.71 8.09
C GLY A 203 19.80 38.78 8.19
N LEU A 204 19.72 37.55 7.67
CA LEU A 204 20.76 36.53 7.79
C LEU A 204 21.74 36.46 6.61
N GLN A 205 21.69 37.41 5.68
CA GLN A 205 22.60 37.45 4.52
C GLN A 205 24.08 37.57 4.90
N ASP A 206 24.37 38.12 6.08
CA ASP A 206 25.72 38.30 6.65
C ASP A 206 26.06 37.25 7.72
N VAL A 207 25.10 36.40 8.10
CA VAL A 207 25.26 35.35 9.12
C VAL A 207 25.45 33.98 8.45
N ILE A 208 24.58 33.67 7.49
CA ILE A 208 24.70 32.47 6.66
C ILE A 208 25.91 32.62 5.74
N SER A 209 26.72 31.55 5.65
CA SER A 209 27.97 31.52 4.90
C SER A 209 27.76 31.96 3.45
N ALA A 210 28.64 32.80 2.93
CA ALA A 210 28.49 33.42 1.60
C ALA A 210 28.46 32.42 0.43
N ASN A 211 29.00 31.22 0.62
CA ASN A 211 29.01 30.12 -0.34
C ASN A 211 27.80 29.18 -0.21
N SER A 212 26.91 29.41 0.76
CA SER A 212 25.68 28.64 0.92
C SER A 212 24.59 29.21 0.01
N SER A 213 24.11 28.37 -0.92
CA SER A 213 23.00 28.68 -1.82
C SER A 213 21.70 27.96 -1.43
N PHE A 214 21.69 27.26 -0.28
CA PHE A 214 20.54 26.50 0.18
C PHE A 214 20.54 26.28 1.69
N ILE A 215 19.37 25.99 2.23
CA ILE A 215 19.14 25.52 3.60
C ILE A 215 18.62 24.08 3.50
N ASN A 216 19.25 23.14 4.19
CA ASN A 216 18.80 21.75 4.19
C ASN A 216 17.65 21.56 5.18
N VAL A 217 16.73 20.67 4.86
CA VAL A 217 15.62 20.26 5.69
C VAL A 217 15.65 18.75 5.81
N ASP A 218 15.68 18.27 7.05
CA ASP A 218 15.57 16.86 7.39
C ASP A 218 14.24 16.63 8.10
N TRP A 219 13.38 15.81 7.51
CA TRP A 219 12.11 15.39 8.08
C TRP A 219 12.12 13.88 8.29
N LYS A 220 11.90 13.43 9.53
CA LYS A 220 11.80 12.01 9.89
C LYS A 220 10.55 11.78 10.71
N ASP A 221 9.88 10.67 10.48
CA ASP A 221 8.85 10.15 11.39
C ASP A 221 8.97 8.64 11.58
N ILE A 222 8.78 8.19 12.82
CA ILE A 222 8.71 6.78 13.20
C ILE A 222 7.24 6.44 13.43
N VAL A 223 6.63 5.80 12.44
CA VAL A 223 5.20 5.48 12.48
C VAL A 223 4.95 4.33 13.45
N LYS A 224 4.09 4.57 14.44
CA LYS A 224 3.61 3.58 15.39
C LYS A 224 2.33 2.93 14.87
N GLN A 225 2.07 1.69 15.29
CA GLN A 225 0.87 0.95 14.90
C GLN A 225 -0.41 1.69 15.29
N GLN A 226 -1.30 1.91 14.31
CA GLN A 226 -2.62 2.51 14.50
C GLN A 226 -3.75 1.54 14.18
N GLU A 227 -3.46 0.52 13.37
CA GLU A 227 -4.44 -0.45 12.87
C GLU A 227 -4.25 -1.84 13.48
N LYS A 228 -5.31 -2.66 13.45
CA LYS A 228 -5.33 -3.98 14.09
C LYS A 228 -4.26 -4.94 13.54
N SER A 229 -3.95 -4.84 12.24
CA SER A 229 -2.94 -5.67 11.58
C SER A 229 -1.71 -4.82 11.23
N ILE A 230 -0.65 -4.96 12.02
CA ILE A 230 0.62 -4.25 11.76
C ILE A 230 1.24 -4.65 10.42
N GLU A 231 1.07 -5.90 10.00
CA GLU A 231 1.59 -6.43 8.73
C GLU A 231 0.91 -5.73 7.54
N ASN A 232 -0.41 -5.59 7.58
CA ASN A 232 -1.17 -4.90 6.53
C ASN A 232 -0.86 -3.39 6.55
N GLU A 233 -0.78 -2.79 7.74
CA GLU A 233 -0.46 -1.37 7.91
C GLU A 233 0.93 -1.05 7.35
N ARG A 234 1.92 -1.90 7.63
CA ARG A 234 3.29 -1.80 7.12
C ARG A 234 3.37 -1.97 5.61
N ALA A 235 2.63 -2.94 5.05
CA ALA A 235 2.54 -3.16 3.61
C ALA A 235 1.80 -2.04 2.86
N ALA A 236 1.08 -1.17 3.58
CA ALA A 236 0.41 0.00 3.03
C ALA A 236 1.09 1.33 3.37
N THR A 237 2.16 1.35 4.18
CA THR A 237 2.82 2.59 4.61
C THR A 237 4.08 2.84 3.79
N THR A 238 4.24 4.01 3.16
CA THR A 238 5.44 4.37 2.39
C THR A 238 5.52 5.88 2.13
N VAL A 239 6.59 6.33 1.48
CA VAL A 239 6.77 7.72 1.05
C VAL A 239 6.30 7.89 -0.40
N TYR A 240 5.37 8.82 -0.62
CA TYR A 240 4.96 9.31 -1.93
C TYR A 240 5.55 10.69 -2.16
N TYR A 241 5.77 11.06 -3.42
CA TYR A 241 6.20 12.40 -3.80
C TYR A 241 5.63 12.77 -5.17
N ARG A 242 5.50 14.09 -5.42
CA ARG A 242 5.11 14.60 -6.73
C ARG A 242 6.22 15.44 -7.33
N PHE A 243 6.63 15.12 -8.54
CA PHE A 243 7.55 15.93 -9.30
C PHE A 243 6.88 17.24 -9.76
N SER A 244 7.69 18.26 -10.02
CA SER A 244 7.19 19.55 -10.49
C SER A 244 6.56 19.51 -11.90
N ASP A 245 6.76 18.42 -12.65
CA ASP A 245 6.12 18.12 -13.94
C ASP A 245 4.82 17.29 -13.80
N GLU A 246 4.25 17.29 -12.60
CA GLU A 246 2.93 16.77 -12.23
C GLU A 246 2.80 15.24 -12.05
N GLU A 247 3.87 14.46 -12.28
CA GLU A 247 3.86 13.02 -12.01
C GLU A 247 3.97 12.73 -10.50
N VAL A 248 3.16 11.78 -10.03
CA VAL A 248 3.19 11.28 -8.64
C VAL A 248 3.77 9.88 -8.64
N ASP A 249 4.77 9.67 -7.79
CA ASP A 249 5.51 8.43 -7.69
C ASP A 249 5.77 8.10 -6.20
N PHE A 250 6.25 6.90 -5.91
CA PHE A 250 6.44 6.40 -4.56
C PHE A 250 7.54 5.35 -4.48
N ILE A 251 8.17 5.24 -3.31
CA ILE A 251 9.14 4.17 -3.03
C ILE A 251 8.43 2.91 -2.51
N SER A 252 9.13 1.78 -2.54
CA SER A 252 8.59 0.46 -2.24
C SER A 252 7.75 0.42 -0.96
N GLU A 253 6.52 -0.10 -1.09
CA GLU A 253 5.63 -0.33 0.05
C GLU A 253 6.08 -1.51 0.93
N THR A 254 6.84 -2.45 0.39
CA THR A 254 7.16 -3.73 1.06
C THR A 254 8.61 -3.88 1.47
N LYS A 255 9.53 -3.11 0.87
CA LYS A 255 10.96 -3.20 1.16
C LYS A 255 11.46 -1.87 1.71
N SER A 256 12.50 -1.94 2.54
CA SER A 256 13.29 -0.76 2.87
C SER A 256 13.99 -0.27 1.61
N GLU A 257 13.83 1.01 1.30
CA GLU A 257 14.37 1.63 0.09
C GLU A 257 14.81 3.05 0.39
N LYS A 258 15.93 3.45 -0.22
CA LYS A 258 16.39 4.84 -0.27
C LYS A 258 16.50 5.27 -1.72
N GLN A 259 15.98 6.44 -2.05
CA GLN A 259 16.03 7.00 -3.39
C GLN A 259 16.42 8.48 -3.33
N ASP A 260 17.50 8.81 -4.03
CA ASP A 260 17.91 10.20 -4.27
C ASP A 260 17.32 10.67 -5.61
N LEU A 261 16.51 11.72 -5.56
CA LEU A 261 15.78 12.25 -6.71
C LEU A 261 16.58 13.40 -7.33
N LYS A 262 16.68 13.39 -8.66
CA LYS A 262 17.38 14.44 -9.42
C LYS A 262 16.50 15.64 -9.76
N THR A 263 15.19 15.44 -9.72
CA THR A 263 14.19 16.43 -10.12
C THR A 263 13.52 17.03 -8.89
N LYS A 264 13.19 18.32 -8.97
CA LYS A 264 12.46 19.01 -7.90
C LYS A 264 11.09 18.38 -7.66
N VAL A 265 10.72 18.24 -6.39
CA VAL A 265 9.40 17.74 -5.99
C VAL A 265 8.54 18.86 -5.41
N GLN A 266 7.28 18.91 -5.80
CA GLN A 266 6.32 19.90 -5.29
C GLN A 266 5.84 19.54 -3.87
N TRP A 267 5.70 18.25 -3.59
CA TRP A 267 5.34 17.76 -2.25
C TRP A 267 5.96 16.38 -1.98
N ILE A 268 6.13 16.08 -0.70
CA ILE A 268 6.55 14.76 -0.17
C ILE A 268 5.55 14.36 0.90
N ALA A 269 5.06 13.13 0.86
CA ALA A 269 4.05 12.60 1.77
C ALA A 269 4.49 11.31 2.43
N PHE A 270 4.46 11.30 3.76
CA PHE A 270 4.51 10.12 4.61
C PHE A 270 3.12 9.51 4.67
N LYS A 271 2.87 8.55 3.78
CA LYS A 271 1.58 7.88 3.62
C LYS A 271 1.52 6.67 4.55
N GLN A 272 0.54 6.65 5.43
CA GLN A 272 0.15 5.50 6.25
C GLN A 272 -1.05 4.79 5.59
N GLN A 273 -1.55 3.70 6.16
CA GLN A 273 -2.64 2.92 5.55
C GLN A 273 -3.88 3.78 5.24
N PHE A 274 -4.37 4.54 6.21
CA PHE A 274 -5.59 5.36 6.10
C PHE A 274 -5.36 6.86 6.25
N PHE A 275 -4.16 7.31 6.59
CA PHE A 275 -3.84 8.71 6.84
C PHE A 275 -2.55 9.08 6.13
N SER A 276 -2.31 10.38 5.96
CA SER A 276 -1.04 10.88 5.44
C SER A 276 -0.63 12.17 6.13
N ALA A 277 0.68 12.31 6.34
CA ALA A 277 1.33 13.58 6.59
C ALA A 277 2.03 14.01 5.30
N ALA A 278 1.71 15.16 4.72
CA ALA A 278 2.40 15.65 3.51
C ALA A 278 2.91 17.07 3.70
N LEU A 279 4.12 17.34 3.22
CA LEU A 279 4.67 18.69 3.15
C LEU A 279 4.63 19.17 1.69
N ILE A 280 3.99 20.30 1.47
CA ILE A 280 3.66 20.87 0.16
C ILE A 280 4.37 22.23 0.02
N SER A 281 5.01 22.46 -1.12
CA SER A 281 5.58 23.76 -1.51
C SER A 281 4.62 24.52 -2.42
N ASP A 282 4.35 25.80 -2.12
CA ASP A 282 3.40 26.62 -2.88
C ASP A 282 4.02 27.33 -4.09
N LEU A 283 5.36 27.41 -4.21
CA LEU A 283 6.02 28.29 -5.18
C LEU A 283 7.13 27.64 -6.02
N SER A 284 8.04 26.87 -5.42
CA SER A 284 9.30 26.50 -6.10
C SER A 284 9.69 25.02 -5.99
N GLY A 285 8.86 24.21 -5.32
CA GLY A 285 9.22 22.83 -4.98
C GLY A 285 10.40 22.75 -4.00
N PHE A 286 10.90 21.54 -3.81
CA PHE A 286 12.04 21.20 -2.98
C PHE A 286 13.19 20.69 -3.86
N ASP A 287 14.41 21.18 -3.61
CA ASP A 287 15.62 20.82 -4.35
C ASP A 287 16.29 19.58 -3.76
N SER A 288 16.97 18.81 -4.61
CA SER A 288 17.74 17.61 -4.25
C SER A 288 17.04 16.67 -3.24
N PRO A 289 15.78 16.27 -3.48
CA PRO A 289 15.06 15.46 -2.51
C PRO A 289 15.66 14.04 -2.41
N SER A 290 15.76 13.53 -1.21
CA SER A 290 16.14 12.15 -0.88
C SER A 290 15.08 11.59 0.05
N VAL A 291 14.52 10.44 -0.31
CA VAL A 291 13.48 9.76 0.48
C VAL A 291 13.95 8.37 0.88
N GLU A 292 13.63 7.96 2.11
CA GLU A 292 14.03 6.67 2.65
C GLU A 292 12.91 6.05 3.49
N THR A 293 12.72 4.74 3.34
CA THR A 293 11.93 3.91 4.24
C THR A 293 12.79 2.82 4.87
N LYS A 294 12.60 2.61 6.17
CA LYS A 294 13.18 1.47 6.91
C LYS A 294 12.08 0.74 7.64
N SER A 295 12.01 -0.58 7.41
CA SER A 295 11.08 -1.46 8.09
C SER A 295 11.85 -2.46 8.96
N ASP A 296 11.43 -2.62 10.22
CA ASP A 296 11.86 -3.71 11.09
C ASP A 296 10.73 -4.74 11.17
N GLU A 297 10.90 -5.87 10.51
CA GLU A 297 9.89 -6.93 10.47
C GLU A 297 9.58 -7.53 11.84
N ASN A 298 10.54 -7.46 12.78
CA ASN A 298 10.41 -8.04 14.12
C ASN A 298 9.73 -7.11 15.13
N SER A 299 9.52 -5.83 14.78
CA SER A 299 8.87 -4.88 15.67
C SER A 299 7.36 -5.07 15.66
N ASN A 300 6.78 -5.22 16.85
CA ASN A 300 5.33 -5.32 17.08
C ASN A 300 4.67 -3.97 17.37
N SER A 301 5.40 -2.86 17.31
CA SER A 301 4.86 -1.52 17.63
C SER A 301 5.24 -0.45 16.61
N ILE A 302 6.37 -0.64 15.91
CA ILE A 302 6.84 0.26 14.86
C ILE A 302 6.42 -0.33 13.51
N VAL A 303 5.67 0.46 12.77
CA VAL A 303 5.20 0.11 11.42
C VAL A 303 6.35 0.29 10.44
N LYS A 304 6.88 1.52 10.36
CA LYS A 304 7.94 1.92 9.42
C LYS A 304 8.57 3.25 9.85
N GLU A 305 9.86 3.42 9.62
CA GLU A 305 10.52 4.73 9.68
C GLU A 305 10.52 5.35 8.28
N MET A 306 10.11 6.61 8.19
CA MET A 306 10.12 7.39 6.95
C MET A 306 10.99 8.62 7.13
N THR A 307 11.87 8.86 6.16
CA THR A 307 12.76 10.02 6.14
C THR A 307 12.66 10.72 4.79
N ALA A 308 12.67 12.04 4.81
CA ALA A 308 12.80 12.91 3.65
C ALA A 308 13.85 13.99 3.97
N ALA A 309 14.85 14.12 3.11
CA ALA A 309 15.83 15.19 3.16
C ALA A 309 15.75 15.99 1.86
N PHE A 310 15.75 17.31 1.94
CA PHE A 310 15.68 18.18 0.75
C PHE A 310 16.23 19.56 1.07
N SER A 311 16.41 20.39 0.05
CA SER A 311 17.00 21.71 0.18
C SER A 311 16.02 22.81 -0.24
N LEU A 312 16.04 23.92 0.49
CA LEU A 312 15.37 25.17 0.17
C LEU A 312 16.39 26.13 -0.46
N PRO A 313 16.16 26.66 -1.68
CA PRO A 313 17.10 27.56 -2.33
C PRO A 313 17.24 28.86 -1.53
N TYR A 314 18.45 29.37 -1.33
CA TYR A 314 18.72 30.59 -0.56
C TYR A 314 19.46 31.63 -1.41
N ASP A 315 18.79 32.75 -1.68
CA ASP A 315 19.27 33.82 -2.57
C ASP A 315 19.97 34.95 -1.80
N ARG A 316 20.14 34.81 -0.47
CA ARG A 316 20.76 35.82 0.41
C ARG A 316 20.04 37.18 0.37
N LYS A 317 18.72 37.18 0.17
CA LYS A 317 17.90 38.39 0.25
C LYS A 317 17.76 38.85 1.71
N PRO A 318 17.56 40.16 1.98
CA PRO A 318 17.32 40.66 3.34
C PRO A 318 16.13 39.99 4.04
N VAL A 319 15.12 39.63 3.26
CA VAL A 319 13.99 38.80 3.68
C VAL A 319 13.79 37.73 2.62
N GLN A 320 13.82 36.48 3.04
CA GLN A 320 13.50 35.34 2.18
C GLN A 320 12.44 34.47 2.84
N THR A 321 11.38 34.19 2.09
CA THR A 321 10.18 33.52 2.59
C THR A 321 9.90 32.26 1.79
N TYR A 322 9.68 31.15 2.49
CA TYR A 322 9.25 29.88 1.91
C TYR A 322 7.83 29.59 2.37
N ASN A 323 6.88 29.59 1.44
CA ASN A 323 5.48 29.26 1.71
C ASN A 323 5.26 27.76 1.48
N MET A 324 4.88 27.07 2.55
CA MET A 324 4.61 25.64 2.55
C MET A 324 3.30 25.36 3.31
N ARG A 325 2.79 24.15 3.13
CA ARG A 325 1.63 23.65 3.85
C ARG A 325 1.86 22.21 4.25
N PHE A 326 1.49 21.88 5.47
CA PHE A 326 1.36 20.48 5.88
C PHE A 326 -0.08 20.02 5.70
N TYR A 327 -0.27 18.87 5.09
CA TYR A 327 -1.51 18.10 5.18
C TYR A 327 -1.37 17.06 6.28
N PHE A 328 -2.28 17.05 7.25
CA PHE A 328 -2.38 15.99 8.26
C PHE A 328 -3.81 15.49 8.33
N GLY A 329 -4.12 14.41 7.64
CA GLY A 329 -5.51 14.00 7.53
C GLY A 329 -5.74 12.61 6.96
N PRO A 330 -7.02 12.22 6.85
CA PRO A 330 -7.44 10.95 6.28
C PRO A 330 -7.15 10.86 4.78
N ASN A 331 -6.94 9.65 4.28
CA ASN A 331 -6.81 9.37 2.86
C ASN A 331 -8.20 9.26 2.23
N ASN A 332 -8.96 10.36 2.21
CA ASN A 332 -10.26 10.45 1.55
C ASN A 332 -10.10 10.97 0.11
N TYR A 333 -10.62 10.22 -0.87
CA TYR A 333 -10.42 10.55 -2.29
C TYR A 333 -11.01 11.91 -2.68
N GLN A 334 -12.22 12.23 -2.22
CA GLN A 334 -12.92 13.46 -2.59
C GLN A 334 -12.28 14.68 -1.97
N ASP A 335 -11.82 14.57 -0.72
CA ASP A 335 -11.21 15.70 -0.02
C ASP A 335 -9.82 15.99 -0.55
N LEU A 336 -9.01 14.95 -0.77
CA LEU A 336 -7.66 15.10 -1.35
C LEU A 336 -7.71 15.68 -2.77
N LYS A 337 -8.68 15.26 -3.59
CA LYS A 337 -8.83 15.75 -4.97
C LYS A 337 -9.18 17.24 -5.06
N LYS A 338 -9.84 17.81 -4.04
CA LYS A 338 -10.22 19.23 -4.00
C LYS A 338 -9.03 20.15 -3.69
N ILE A 339 -7.92 19.61 -3.20
CA ILE A 339 -6.76 20.41 -2.77
C ILE A 339 -5.94 20.83 -4.00
N ASP A 340 -6.15 22.06 -4.47
CA ASP A 340 -5.31 22.84 -5.40
C ASP A 340 -4.73 22.10 -6.62
N ASN A 341 -5.43 21.08 -7.12
CA ASN A 341 -4.95 20.20 -8.19
C ASN A 341 -3.54 19.61 -7.91
N LEU A 342 -3.28 19.29 -6.64
CA LEU A 342 -2.01 18.71 -6.19
C LEU A 342 -1.88 17.20 -6.48
N HIS A 343 -2.93 16.58 -7.02
CA HIS A 343 -3.06 15.13 -7.22
C HIS A 343 -2.82 14.30 -5.95
N LEU A 344 -3.14 14.85 -4.78
CA LEU A 344 -3.02 14.13 -3.51
C LEU A 344 -3.94 12.91 -3.45
N GLU A 345 -5.02 12.87 -4.23
CA GLU A 345 -5.88 11.69 -4.34
C GLU A 345 -5.15 10.43 -4.84
N LYS A 346 -3.98 10.59 -5.47
CA LYS A 346 -3.10 9.49 -5.87
C LYS A 346 -2.37 8.81 -4.70
N LEU A 347 -2.41 9.38 -3.50
CA LEU A 347 -1.96 8.71 -2.26
C LEU A 347 -2.78 7.45 -1.96
N ILE A 348 -3.99 7.35 -2.53
CA ILE A 348 -4.85 6.18 -2.42
C ILE A 348 -4.51 5.23 -3.58
N PRO A 349 -4.03 4.01 -3.32
CA PRO A 349 -3.56 3.09 -4.36
C PRO A 349 -4.74 2.44 -5.09
N LEU A 350 -5.48 3.19 -5.91
CA LEU A 350 -6.69 2.71 -6.59
C LEU A 350 -6.43 1.70 -7.72
N GLY A 351 -5.18 1.54 -8.17
CA GLY A 351 -4.81 0.65 -9.27
C GLY A 351 -4.40 1.37 -10.55
N TRP A 352 -3.67 0.67 -11.42
CA TRP A 352 -3.18 1.22 -12.68
C TRP A 352 -4.21 1.07 -13.80
N GLY A 353 -4.25 2.04 -14.73
CA GLY A 353 -5.07 1.97 -15.95
C GLY A 353 -6.54 1.63 -15.70
N ILE A 354 -7.03 0.56 -16.33
CA ILE A 354 -8.43 0.11 -16.25
C ILE A 354 -8.87 -0.25 -14.83
N PHE A 355 -7.95 -0.63 -13.95
CA PHE A 355 -8.25 -1.02 -12.57
C PHE A 355 -8.64 0.20 -11.73
N GLY A 356 -7.92 1.32 -11.91
CA GLY A 356 -8.24 2.59 -11.28
C GLY A 356 -9.56 3.17 -11.76
N TRP A 357 -9.91 2.99 -13.04
CA TRP A 357 -11.17 3.47 -13.61
C TRP A 357 -12.40 2.87 -12.93
N VAL A 358 -12.38 1.57 -12.61
CA VAL A 358 -13.50 0.94 -11.88
C VAL A 358 -13.69 1.62 -10.52
N ASN A 359 -12.60 1.86 -9.79
CA ASN A 359 -12.71 2.53 -8.49
C ASN A 359 -13.18 3.99 -8.63
N GLN A 360 -12.64 4.74 -9.58
CA GLN A 360 -12.94 6.16 -9.78
C GLN A 360 -14.36 6.43 -10.30
N PHE A 361 -14.88 5.59 -11.19
CA PHE A 361 -16.17 5.83 -11.85
C PHE A 361 -17.32 4.99 -11.33
N LEU A 362 -17.04 3.86 -10.68
CA LEU A 362 -18.07 2.97 -10.15
C LEU A 362 -18.10 3.00 -8.62
N VAL A 363 -16.99 2.63 -7.98
CA VAL A 363 -16.96 2.35 -6.54
C VAL A 363 -17.11 3.61 -5.71
N ILE A 364 -16.18 4.55 -5.86
CA ILE A 364 -16.15 5.79 -5.07
C ILE A 364 -17.44 6.60 -5.26
N PRO A 365 -17.96 6.82 -6.49
CA PRO A 365 -19.23 7.53 -6.66
C PRO A 365 -20.42 6.81 -6.02
N THR A 366 -20.46 5.46 -6.10
CA THR A 366 -21.54 4.68 -5.46
C THR A 366 -21.47 4.79 -3.95
N PHE A 367 -20.28 4.68 -3.36
CA PHE A 367 -20.08 4.86 -1.92
C PHE A 367 -20.49 6.26 -1.48
N HIS A 368 -19.98 7.30 -2.13
CA HIS A 368 -20.31 8.69 -1.80
C HIS A 368 -21.81 8.99 -1.94
N PHE A 369 -22.47 8.47 -2.98
CA PHE A 369 -23.91 8.64 -3.16
C PHE A 369 -24.72 7.94 -2.06
N LEU A 370 -24.36 6.71 -1.70
CA LEU A 370 -25.08 5.92 -0.71
C LEU A 370 -24.80 6.37 0.74
N ASP A 371 -23.58 6.85 1.01
CA ASP A 371 -23.19 7.44 2.29
C ASP A 371 -24.01 8.70 2.61
N GLY A 372 -24.41 9.47 1.59
CA GLY A 372 -25.34 10.60 1.74
C GLY A 372 -26.73 10.23 2.28
N PHE A 373 -27.09 8.94 2.33
CA PHE A 373 -28.31 8.44 2.97
C PHE A 373 -28.07 7.88 4.38
N ASN A 374 -26.87 8.03 4.94
CA ASN A 374 -26.46 7.49 6.24
C ASN A 374 -26.70 5.97 6.38
N MET A 375 -26.53 5.21 5.29
CA MET A 375 -26.67 3.76 5.32
C MET A 375 -25.47 3.08 5.98
N ASN A 376 -25.69 1.92 6.60
CA ASN A 376 -24.59 1.11 7.12
C ASN A 376 -23.69 0.63 5.96
N TYR A 377 -22.37 0.74 6.12
CA TYR A 377 -21.39 0.40 5.09
C TYR A 377 -21.46 -1.05 4.60
N GLY A 378 -21.87 -2.02 5.43
CA GLY A 378 -22.14 -3.38 4.96
C GLY A 378 -23.29 -3.44 3.95
N LEU A 379 -24.35 -2.63 4.14
CA LEU A 379 -25.43 -2.51 3.16
C LEU A 379 -24.98 -1.77 1.89
N ILE A 380 -24.09 -0.78 2.01
CA ILE A 380 -23.47 -0.11 0.86
C ILE A 380 -22.70 -1.14 0.00
N ILE A 381 -21.92 -2.02 0.64
CA ILE A 381 -21.23 -3.12 -0.05
C ILE A 381 -22.23 -4.04 -0.76
N LEU A 382 -23.32 -4.41 -0.08
CA LEU A 382 -24.38 -5.24 -0.67
C LEU A 382 -24.98 -4.62 -1.93
N ILE A 383 -25.34 -3.34 -1.87
CA ILE A 383 -25.91 -2.61 -3.01
C ILE A 383 -24.88 -2.49 -4.14
N LEU A 384 -23.61 -2.19 -3.82
CA LEU A 384 -22.55 -2.17 -4.82
C LEU A 384 -22.42 -3.53 -5.51
N THR A 385 -22.43 -4.64 -4.76
CA THR A 385 -22.36 -5.99 -5.34
C THR A 385 -23.53 -6.25 -6.28
N ILE A 386 -24.75 -5.88 -5.90
CA ILE A 386 -25.94 -6.03 -6.75
C ILE A 386 -25.80 -5.20 -8.03
N LEU A 387 -25.37 -3.95 -7.92
CA LEU A 387 -25.17 -3.03 -9.04
C LEU A 387 -24.14 -3.60 -10.03
N VAL A 388 -22.98 -4.03 -9.53
CA VAL A 388 -21.95 -4.70 -10.33
C VAL A 388 -22.53 -5.91 -11.05
N ARG A 389 -23.30 -6.75 -10.33
CA ARG A 389 -23.91 -7.97 -10.85
C ARG A 389 -24.95 -7.70 -11.94
N ILE A 390 -25.69 -6.59 -11.84
CA ILE A 390 -26.64 -6.15 -12.87
C ILE A 390 -25.92 -5.66 -14.12
N ILE A 391 -24.85 -4.87 -13.98
CA ILE A 391 -24.08 -4.35 -15.12
C ILE A 391 -23.47 -5.49 -15.94
N ILE A 392 -22.92 -6.51 -15.27
CA ILE A 392 -22.32 -7.67 -15.95
C ILE A 392 -23.35 -8.74 -16.36
N LEU A 393 -24.61 -8.61 -15.92
CA LEU A 393 -25.69 -9.59 -16.16
C LEU A 393 -25.81 -10.03 -17.63
N PRO A 394 -25.92 -9.14 -18.64
CA PRO A 394 -26.06 -9.55 -20.04
C PRO A 394 -24.88 -10.41 -20.53
N LEU A 395 -23.67 -10.09 -20.05
CA LEU A 395 -22.46 -10.82 -20.40
C LEU A 395 -22.40 -12.18 -19.69
N THR A 396 -22.77 -12.23 -18.40
CA THR A 396 -22.86 -13.50 -17.66
C THR A 396 -23.90 -14.44 -18.27
N TYR A 397 -25.04 -13.93 -18.74
CA TYR A 397 -26.06 -14.71 -19.44
C TYR A 397 -25.52 -15.27 -20.76
N GLY A 398 -24.84 -14.43 -21.57
CA GLY A 398 -24.21 -14.88 -22.80
C GLY A 398 -23.18 -15.99 -22.57
N SER A 399 -22.40 -15.88 -21.51
CA SER A 399 -21.46 -16.92 -21.10
C SER A 399 -22.18 -18.19 -20.64
N PHE A 400 -23.20 -18.07 -19.79
CA PHE A 400 -23.97 -19.22 -19.32
C PHE A 400 -24.65 -19.97 -20.48
N LYS A 401 -25.16 -19.25 -21.50
CA LYS A 401 -25.67 -19.87 -22.74
C LYS A 401 -24.58 -20.62 -23.51
N SER A 402 -23.37 -20.06 -23.60
CA SER A 402 -22.23 -20.75 -24.22
C SER A 402 -21.86 -22.01 -23.44
N GLN A 403 -21.91 -21.93 -22.11
CA GLN A 403 -21.68 -23.04 -21.20
C GLN A 403 -22.69 -24.17 -21.37
N ALA A 404 -23.99 -23.85 -21.44
CA ALA A 404 -25.05 -24.81 -21.73
C ALA A 404 -24.85 -25.52 -23.08
N LYS A 405 -24.46 -24.78 -24.13
CA LYS A 405 -24.13 -25.37 -25.43
C LYS A 405 -22.97 -26.37 -25.36
N MET A 406 -21.93 -26.06 -24.59
CA MET A 406 -20.79 -26.96 -24.40
C MET A 406 -21.18 -28.21 -23.59
N LYS A 407 -22.05 -28.08 -22.60
CA LYS A 407 -22.59 -29.20 -21.82
C LYS A 407 -23.28 -30.22 -22.74
N VAL A 408 -24.08 -29.74 -23.71
CA VAL A 408 -24.74 -30.59 -24.71
C VAL A 408 -23.74 -31.35 -25.61
N LEU A 409 -22.54 -30.81 -25.83
CA LEU A 409 -21.48 -31.45 -26.63
C LEU A 409 -20.57 -32.40 -25.82
N GLN A 410 -20.74 -32.51 -24.50
CA GLN A 410 -19.93 -33.40 -23.66
C GLN A 410 -19.89 -34.87 -24.09
N PRO A 411 -21.00 -35.52 -24.52
CA PRO A 411 -20.91 -36.92 -24.98
C PRO A 411 -20.00 -37.06 -26.21
N GLU A 412 -20.13 -36.17 -27.19
CA GLU A 412 -19.28 -36.17 -28.39
C GLU A 412 -17.82 -35.86 -28.05
N MET A 413 -17.58 -35.01 -27.06
CA MET A 413 -16.25 -34.74 -26.50
C MET A 413 -15.64 -35.97 -25.81
N ALA A 414 -16.46 -36.76 -25.10
CA ALA A 414 -16.01 -38.01 -24.49
C ALA A 414 -15.62 -39.05 -25.55
N GLU A 415 -16.39 -39.16 -26.65
CA GLU A 415 -16.02 -40.04 -27.77
C GLU A 415 -14.69 -39.63 -28.43
N ILE A 416 -14.44 -38.32 -28.62
CA ILE A 416 -13.16 -37.83 -29.13
C ILE A 416 -12.03 -38.20 -28.16
N ASN A 417 -12.26 -38.07 -26.86
CA ASN A 417 -11.29 -38.45 -25.82
C ASN A 417 -10.98 -39.96 -25.83
N GLU A 418 -11.96 -40.82 -26.05
CA GLU A 418 -11.76 -42.27 -26.14
C GLU A 418 -11.02 -42.65 -27.44
N LYS A 419 -11.39 -42.03 -28.57
CA LYS A 419 -10.78 -42.32 -29.89
C LYS A 419 -9.34 -41.83 -30.02
N PHE A 420 -8.99 -40.70 -29.39
CA PHE A 420 -7.70 -40.03 -29.56
C PHE A 420 -6.93 -39.81 -28.24
N GLY A 421 -7.23 -40.56 -27.19
CA GLY A 421 -6.67 -40.35 -25.84
C GLY A 421 -5.14 -40.38 -25.75
N SER A 422 -4.47 -41.07 -26.68
CA SER A 422 -3.00 -41.18 -26.76
C SER A 422 -2.31 -40.07 -27.57
N ASP A 423 -3.06 -39.27 -28.35
CA ASP A 423 -2.53 -38.18 -29.18
C ASP A 423 -3.16 -36.84 -28.74
N PRO A 424 -2.52 -36.10 -27.80
CA PRO A 424 -3.08 -34.85 -27.27
C PRO A 424 -3.26 -33.78 -28.35
N MET A 425 -2.46 -33.79 -29.42
CA MET A 425 -2.55 -32.81 -30.50
C MET A 425 -3.76 -33.09 -31.39
N LYS A 426 -3.97 -34.35 -31.81
CA LYS A 426 -5.18 -34.72 -32.57
C LYS A 426 -6.45 -34.55 -31.75
N LYS A 427 -6.42 -34.91 -30.47
CA LYS A 427 -7.52 -34.67 -29.54
C LYS A 427 -7.92 -33.20 -29.48
N GLN A 428 -6.95 -32.29 -29.36
CA GLN A 428 -7.21 -30.85 -29.38
C GLN A 428 -7.77 -30.38 -30.73
N GLN A 429 -7.25 -30.90 -31.84
CA GLN A 429 -7.70 -30.53 -33.19
C GLN A 429 -9.15 -30.95 -33.46
N GLU A 430 -9.52 -32.19 -33.14
CA GLU A 430 -10.88 -32.72 -33.31
C GLU A 430 -11.88 -32.04 -32.36
N THR A 431 -11.48 -31.78 -31.11
CA THR A 431 -12.25 -30.97 -30.16
C THR A 431 -12.59 -29.59 -30.75
N MET A 432 -11.59 -28.91 -31.32
CA MET A 432 -11.81 -27.60 -31.93
C MET A 432 -12.62 -27.68 -33.23
N ALA A 433 -12.50 -28.76 -34.01
CA ALA A 433 -13.35 -29.01 -35.18
C ALA A 433 -14.81 -29.22 -34.79
N LEU A 434 -15.08 -29.96 -33.71
CA LEU A 434 -16.41 -30.16 -33.15
C LEU A 434 -17.04 -28.83 -32.71
N TYR A 435 -16.31 -28.02 -31.92
CA TYR A 435 -16.81 -26.69 -31.51
C TYR A 435 -17.12 -25.78 -32.70
N ARG A 436 -16.27 -25.81 -33.75
CA ARG A 436 -16.51 -25.06 -34.99
C ARG A 436 -17.78 -25.52 -35.71
N LYS A 437 -17.96 -26.83 -35.90
CA LYS A 437 -19.18 -27.39 -36.53
C LYS A 437 -20.44 -27.08 -35.73
N ALA A 438 -20.36 -27.11 -34.40
CA ALA A 438 -21.48 -26.81 -33.53
C ALA A 438 -21.78 -25.30 -33.38
N GLY A 439 -20.92 -24.42 -33.89
CA GLY A 439 -21.05 -22.96 -33.73
C GLY A 439 -20.91 -22.50 -32.29
N VAL A 440 -20.07 -23.18 -31.50
CA VAL A 440 -19.84 -22.92 -30.07
C VAL A 440 -18.47 -22.29 -29.88
N ASN A 441 -18.40 -21.19 -29.12
CA ASN A 441 -17.13 -20.56 -28.77
C ASN A 441 -16.62 -21.12 -27.43
N PRO A 442 -15.50 -21.88 -27.39
CA PRO A 442 -14.97 -22.43 -26.15
C PRO A 442 -14.53 -21.32 -25.16
N LEU A 443 -14.17 -20.13 -25.66
CA LEU A 443 -13.82 -18.99 -24.80
C LEU A 443 -15.05 -18.29 -24.22
N GLY A 444 -16.25 -18.57 -24.73
CA GLY A 444 -17.49 -17.97 -24.22
C GLY A 444 -17.72 -18.25 -22.73
N GLY A 445 -17.24 -19.38 -22.21
CA GLY A 445 -17.32 -19.76 -20.81
C GLY A 445 -16.37 -18.99 -19.87
N CYS A 446 -15.22 -18.52 -20.36
CA CYS A 446 -14.23 -17.82 -19.53
C CYS A 446 -14.33 -16.29 -19.60
N ILE A 447 -15.13 -15.73 -20.52
CA ILE A 447 -15.35 -14.29 -20.66
C ILE A 447 -15.79 -13.61 -19.35
N PRO A 448 -16.71 -14.18 -18.54
CA PRO A 448 -17.09 -13.54 -17.27
C PRO A 448 -15.92 -13.44 -16.30
N GLY A 449 -15.07 -14.47 -16.22
CA GLY A 449 -13.90 -14.45 -15.35
C GLY A 449 -12.87 -13.38 -15.77
N LEU A 450 -12.67 -13.21 -17.08
CA LEU A 450 -11.75 -12.19 -17.60
C LEU A 450 -12.24 -10.77 -17.34
N LEU A 451 -13.54 -10.51 -17.50
CA LEU A 451 -14.13 -9.21 -17.20
C LEU A 451 -14.23 -8.96 -15.69
N GLN A 452 -14.36 -10.02 -14.89
CA GLN A 452 -14.36 -9.91 -13.44
C GLN A 452 -12.99 -9.50 -12.91
N LEU A 453 -11.89 -9.84 -13.60
CA LEU A 453 -10.52 -9.56 -13.13
C LEU A 453 -10.30 -8.05 -12.85
N PRO A 454 -10.69 -7.10 -13.72
CA PRO A 454 -10.62 -5.68 -13.38
C PRO A 454 -11.39 -5.27 -12.14
N ILE A 455 -12.62 -5.75 -11.99
CA ILE A 455 -13.48 -5.43 -10.85
C ILE A 455 -12.89 -6.06 -9.57
N LEU A 456 -12.35 -7.26 -9.69
CA LEU A 456 -11.72 -8.00 -8.61
C LEU A 456 -10.50 -7.23 -8.07
N ILE A 457 -9.60 -6.80 -8.96
CA ILE A 457 -8.40 -6.03 -8.58
C ILE A 457 -8.80 -4.67 -7.98
N ALA A 458 -9.83 -4.02 -8.55
CA ALA A 458 -10.35 -2.76 -8.05
C ALA A 458 -10.85 -2.90 -6.60
N MET A 459 -11.69 -3.90 -6.31
CA MET A 459 -12.16 -4.19 -4.95
C MET A 459 -10.99 -4.55 -4.02
N PHE A 460 -10.08 -5.41 -4.48
CA PHE A 460 -8.92 -5.86 -3.68
C PHE A 460 -8.07 -4.69 -3.20
N ARG A 461 -7.93 -3.63 -4.01
CA ARG A 461 -7.19 -2.43 -3.63
C ARG A 461 -8.01 -1.41 -2.86
N PHE A 462 -9.29 -1.26 -3.18
CA PHE A 462 -10.16 -0.27 -2.55
C PHE A 462 -10.48 -0.63 -1.09
N PHE A 463 -10.95 -1.86 -0.83
CA PHE A 463 -11.45 -2.25 0.49
C PHE A 463 -10.43 -2.06 1.64
N PRO A 464 -9.16 -2.47 1.50
CA PRO A 464 -8.17 -2.30 2.56
C PRO A 464 -7.64 -0.85 2.73
N SER A 465 -7.87 0.03 1.75
CA SER A 465 -7.36 1.41 1.75
C SER A 465 -8.42 2.49 1.92
N SER A 466 -9.71 2.12 1.87
CA SER A 466 -10.84 3.03 2.03
C SER A 466 -11.00 3.44 3.49
N ILE A 467 -10.81 4.73 3.75
CA ILE A 467 -11.03 5.34 5.07
C ILE A 467 -12.49 5.21 5.51
N GLU A 468 -13.43 5.24 4.56
CA GLU A 468 -14.86 5.18 4.80
C GLU A 468 -15.29 3.87 5.49
N LEU A 469 -14.58 2.78 5.22
CA LEU A 469 -14.85 1.46 5.81
C LEU A 469 -14.17 1.26 7.17
N ARG A 470 -13.21 2.11 7.52
CA ARG A 470 -12.42 1.98 8.73
C ARG A 470 -13.31 2.11 9.96
N GLN A 471 -13.22 1.13 10.86
CA GLN A 471 -14.01 1.04 12.10
C GLN A 471 -15.52 1.02 11.89
N GLN A 472 -15.98 0.64 10.69
CA GLN A 472 -17.41 0.45 10.42
C GLN A 472 -17.81 -0.98 10.73
N SER A 473 -18.73 -1.15 11.68
CA SER A 473 -19.23 -2.48 12.07
C SER A 473 -20.37 -2.97 11.19
N PHE A 474 -20.37 -4.27 10.89
CA PHE A 474 -21.49 -4.94 10.22
C PHE A 474 -21.58 -6.41 10.61
N LEU A 475 -22.78 -6.87 10.98
CA LEU A 475 -23.02 -8.22 11.50
C LEU A 475 -22.09 -8.55 12.68
N TRP A 476 -21.20 -9.53 12.54
CA TRP A 476 -20.21 -9.90 13.55
C TRP A 476 -18.86 -9.19 13.37
N ALA A 477 -18.61 -8.54 12.23
CA ALA A 477 -17.37 -7.80 12.01
C ALA A 477 -17.47 -6.43 12.70
N HIS A 478 -16.54 -6.17 13.60
CA HIS A 478 -16.45 -4.87 14.28
C HIS A 478 -15.84 -3.77 13.39
N ASP A 479 -15.09 -4.16 12.36
CA ASP A 479 -14.44 -3.25 11.42
C ASP A 479 -14.32 -3.93 10.05
N LEU A 480 -14.87 -3.28 9.01
CA LEU A 480 -14.88 -3.78 7.64
C LEU A 480 -13.55 -3.57 6.91
N SER A 481 -12.68 -2.65 7.35
CA SER A 481 -11.40 -2.38 6.68
C SER A 481 -10.28 -3.34 7.07
N THR A 482 -10.44 -4.02 8.22
CA THR A 482 -9.53 -5.06 8.73
C THR A 482 -10.20 -6.43 8.77
N TYR A 483 -9.48 -7.45 9.24
CA TYR A 483 -10.01 -8.81 9.36
C TYR A 483 -11.06 -8.93 10.49
N ASP A 484 -12.09 -9.76 10.26
CA ASP A 484 -13.00 -10.22 11.30
C ASP A 484 -12.43 -11.43 12.04
N SER A 485 -12.74 -11.55 13.34
CA SER A 485 -12.39 -12.74 14.13
C SER A 485 -13.61 -13.15 14.96
N ILE A 486 -14.04 -14.40 14.78
CA ILE A 486 -15.06 -15.04 15.65
C ILE A 486 -14.43 -15.96 16.70
N LEU A 487 -13.16 -16.36 16.48
CA LEU A 487 -12.42 -17.28 17.32
C LEU A 487 -10.93 -16.96 17.18
N ASP A 488 -10.30 -16.60 18.29
CA ASP A 488 -8.85 -16.46 18.37
C ASP A 488 -8.23 -17.80 18.77
N LEU A 489 -7.21 -18.23 18.02
CA LEU A 489 -6.50 -19.47 18.24
C LEU A 489 -5.33 -19.23 19.22
N PRO A 490 -5.06 -20.16 20.16
CA PRO A 490 -3.95 -20.01 21.10
C PRO A 490 -2.56 -20.26 20.45
N PHE A 491 -2.52 -20.56 19.15
CA PHE A 491 -1.31 -20.80 18.38
C PHE A 491 -1.42 -20.15 17.00
N HIS A 492 -0.28 -19.83 16.39
CA HIS A 492 -0.20 -19.25 15.05
C HIS A 492 -0.03 -20.33 13.99
N ILE A 493 -0.90 -20.37 12.98
CA ILE A 493 -0.80 -21.27 11.84
C ILE A 493 -0.11 -20.53 10.68
N PRO A 494 1.02 -21.04 10.14
CA PRO A 494 1.67 -20.44 8.98
C PRO A 494 0.69 -20.23 7.82
N ALA A 495 0.73 -19.03 7.22
CA ALA A 495 -0.14 -18.59 6.12
C ALA A 495 -1.65 -18.47 6.43
N TYR A 496 -2.14 -18.85 7.61
CA TYR A 496 -3.55 -18.67 8.01
C TYR A 496 -3.71 -17.64 9.13
N GLY A 497 -2.73 -17.52 10.03
CA GLY A 497 -2.75 -16.61 11.16
C GLY A 497 -3.19 -17.29 12.47
N SER A 498 -3.53 -16.47 13.45
CA SER A 498 -3.92 -16.88 14.81
C SER A 498 -5.40 -16.65 15.12
N HIS A 499 -6.25 -16.49 14.11
CA HIS A 499 -7.68 -16.25 14.29
C HIS A 499 -8.50 -16.87 13.16
N VAL A 500 -9.82 -16.90 13.31
CA VAL A 500 -10.76 -17.42 12.31
C VAL A 500 -11.70 -16.32 11.84
N SER A 501 -11.56 -15.90 10.59
CA SER A 501 -12.48 -14.98 9.90
C SER A 501 -13.70 -15.74 9.35
N LEU A 502 -14.89 -15.38 9.83
CA LEU A 502 -16.13 -16.02 9.38
C LEU A 502 -16.51 -15.55 7.97
N PHE A 503 -16.30 -14.28 7.62
CA PHE A 503 -16.53 -13.84 6.24
C PHE A 503 -15.62 -14.58 5.25
N THR A 504 -14.37 -14.83 5.60
CA THR A 504 -13.45 -15.57 4.74
C THR A 504 -13.83 -17.05 4.64
N LEU A 505 -14.32 -17.67 5.71
CA LEU A 505 -14.90 -19.02 5.64
C LEU A 505 -16.13 -19.07 4.73
N LEU A 506 -17.07 -18.13 4.87
CA LEU A 506 -18.27 -18.06 4.02
C LEU A 506 -17.91 -17.80 2.55
N MET A 507 -16.95 -16.92 2.29
CA MET A 507 -16.37 -16.72 0.96
C MET A 507 -15.80 -18.02 0.40
N THR A 508 -15.03 -18.76 1.20
CA THR A 508 -14.39 -20.01 0.78
C THR A 508 -15.42 -21.08 0.46
N VAL A 509 -16.39 -21.30 1.34
CA VAL A 509 -17.50 -22.26 1.14
C VAL A 509 -18.31 -21.89 -0.10
N SER A 510 -18.70 -20.62 -0.24
CA SER A 510 -19.43 -20.16 -1.43
C SER A 510 -18.62 -20.30 -2.72
N THR A 511 -17.30 -20.08 -2.68
CA THR A 511 -16.40 -20.30 -3.84
C THR A 511 -16.30 -21.78 -4.19
N ILE A 512 -16.24 -22.68 -3.20
CA ILE A 512 -16.24 -24.14 -3.43
C ILE A 512 -17.56 -24.58 -4.06
N ILE A 513 -18.70 -24.08 -3.57
CA ILE A 513 -20.03 -24.34 -4.15
C ILE A 513 -20.08 -23.83 -5.59
N TYR A 514 -19.67 -22.58 -5.83
CA TYR A 514 -19.61 -21.99 -7.17
C TYR A 514 -18.71 -22.80 -8.11
N THR A 515 -17.55 -23.22 -7.62
CA THR A 515 -16.61 -24.08 -8.36
C THR A 515 -17.26 -25.42 -8.71
N LYS A 516 -17.93 -26.07 -7.76
CA LYS A 516 -18.65 -27.34 -7.98
C LYS A 516 -19.77 -27.21 -9.02
N MET A 517 -20.49 -26.09 -9.03
CA MET A 517 -21.56 -25.83 -9.99
C MET A 517 -21.02 -25.60 -11.42
N ASN A 518 -19.90 -24.90 -11.55
CA ASN A 518 -19.26 -24.63 -12.85
C ASN A 518 -18.32 -25.77 -13.31
N MET A 519 -17.99 -26.70 -12.41
CA MET A 519 -17.05 -27.80 -12.66
C MET A 519 -17.49 -28.81 -13.69
N GLN A 520 -18.80 -28.94 -13.93
CA GLN A 520 -19.33 -29.87 -14.93
C GLN A 520 -18.73 -29.61 -16.31
N MET A 521 -18.14 -28.44 -16.55
CA MET A 521 -17.55 -28.04 -17.83
C MET A 521 -16.06 -28.32 -18.01
N THR A 522 -15.24 -28.18 -16.97
CA THR A 522 -13.77 -28.36 -17.04
C THR A 522 -13.34 -29.81 -16.76
N ALA A 523 -14.25 -30.58 -16.19
CA ALA A 523 -14.06 -31.95 -15.73
C ALA A 523 -13.83 -32.99 -16.84
N ALA A 524 -14.21 -32.68 -18.09
CA ALA A 524 -14.19 -33.63 -19.21
C ALA A 524 -12.79 -33.86 -19.81
N THR A 525 -11.82 -32.98 -19.53
CA THR A 525 -10.51 -33.01 -20.21
C THR A 525 -9.35 -33.47 -19.34
N ASN A 526 -9.38 -33.31 -18.00
CA ASN A 526 -8.33 -33.80 -17.09
C ASN A 526 -8.76 -33.85 -15.60
N PRO A 527 -8.77 -35.04 -14.94
CA PRO A 527 -9.04 -35.16 -13.50
C PRO A 527 -8.12 -34.33 -12.59
N GLN A 528 -6.88 -34.04 -13.00
CA GLN A 528 -5.91 -33.24 -12.25
C GLN A 528 -6.37 -31.77 -12.08
N MET A 529 -7.02 -31.21 -13.11
CA MET A 529 -7.55 -29.84 -13.04
C MET A 529 -8.68 -29.72 -12.02
N LYS A 530 -9.46 -30.80 -11.81
CA LYS A 530 -10.52 -30.81 -10.80
C LYS A 530 -9.96 -30.58 -9.39
N TRP A 531 -8.90 -31.32 -9.04
CA TRP A 531 -8.27 -31.18 -7.74
C TRP A 531 -7.71 -29.77 -7.52
N MET A 532 -7.03 -29.21 -8.52
CA MET A 532 -6.48 -27.85 -8.45
C MET A 532 -7.57 -26.79 -8.19
N MET A 533 -8.73 -26.91 -8.86
CA MET A 533 -9.83 -25.96 -8.67
C MET A 533 -10.42 -25.98 -7.26
N TYR A 534 -10.45 -27.12 -6.58
CA TYR A 534 -10.91 -27.21 -5.18
C TYR A 534 -9.84 -26.81 -4.16
N LEU A 535 -8.56 -26.99 -4.51
CA LEU A 535 -7.45 -26.58 -3.64
C LEU A 535 -7.31 -25.05 -3.59
N MET A 536 -7.55 -24.35 -4.70
CA MET A 536 -7.38 -22.89 -4.79
C MET A 536 -8.18 -22.10 -3.73
N PRO A 537 -9.49 -22.32 -3.52
CA PRO A 537 -10.23 -21.65 -2.44
C PRO A 537 -9.66 -21.93 -1.05
N ILE A 538 -9.12 -23.12 -0.80
CA ILE A 538 -8.53 -23.50 0.49
C ILE A 538 -7.18 -22.80 0.70
N LEU A 539 -6.37 -22.65 -0.35
CA LEU A 539 -5.15 -21.85 -0.28
C LEU A 539 -5.46 -20.37 -0.05
N PHE A 540 -6.49 -19.84 -0.73
CA PHE A 540 -6.95 -18.47 -0.56
C PHE A 540 -7.58 -18.22 0.81
N LEU A 541 -8.17 -19.23 1.45
CA LEU A 541 -8.62 -19.11 2.84
C LEU A 541 -7.48 -18.64 3.76
N GLY A 542 -6.28 -19.20 3.64
CA GLY A 542 -5.12 -18.74 4.42
C GLY A 542 -4.78 -17.27 4.16
N PHE A 543 -4.64 -16.92 2.89
CA PHE A 543 -4.28 -15.57 2.48
C PHE A 543 -5.32 -14.51 2.89
N PHE A 544 -6.62 -14.78 2.67
CA PHE A 544 -7.69 -13.81 2.93
C PHE A 544 -8.10 -13.72 4.40
N ASN A 545 -7.72 -14.69 5.25
CA ASN A 545 -8.08 -14.68 6.66
C ASN A 545 -7.55 -13.42 7.37
N ASN A 546 -6.36 -12.95 6.99
CA ASN A 546 -5.75 -11.72 7.53
C ASN A 546 -6.10 -10.45 6.74
N TYR A 547 -7.01 -10.50 5.76
CA TYR A 547 -7.41 -9.36 4.91
C TYR A 547 -8.72 -8.70 5.37
N SER A 548 -9.06 -7.58 4.75
CA SER A 548 -10.31 -6.84 4.99
C SER A 548 -11.56 -7.73 4.93
N ALA A 549 -12.36 -7.68 6.00
CA ALA A 549 -13.66 -8.34 6.11
C ALA A 549 -14.64 -7.85 5.04
N GLY A 550 -14.60 -6.55 4.70
CA GLY A 550 -15.41 -5.98 3.62
C GLY A 550 -15.14 -6.61 2.26
N LEU A 551 -13.87 -6.92 1.98
CA LEU A 551 -13.48 -7.63 0.76
C LEU A 551 -14.01 -9.07 0.73
N SER A 552 -13.80 -9.83 1.81
CA SER A 552 -14.31 -11.20 1.94
C SER A 552 -15.85 -11.25 1.86
N TYR A 553 -16.53 -10.28 2.49
CA TYR A 553 -17.98 -10.11 2.42
C TYR A 553 -18.46 -9.82 0.99
N TYR A 554 -17.78 -8.91 0.27
CA TYR A 554 -18.07 -8.63 -1.14
C TYR A 554 -17.97 -9.90 -1.99
N TYR A 555 -16.90 -10.70 -1.84
CA TYR A 555 -16.77 -11.94 -2.61
C TYR A 555 -17.82 -12.97 -2.25
N PHE A 556 -18.15 -13.11 -0.96
CA PHE A 556 -19.22 -13.98 -0.51
C PHE A 556 -20.55 -13.61 -1.18
N LEU A 557 -20.96 -12.34 -1.10
CA LEU A 557 -22.17 -11.85 -1.75
C LEU A 557 -22.12 -12.07 -3.27
N SER A 558 -20.99 -11.77 -3.88
CA SER A 558 -20.79 -11.93 -5.32
C SER A 558 -21.00 -13.39 -5.73
N ASN A 559 -20.46 -14.36 -4.99
CA ASN A 559 -20.70 -15.78 -5.22
C ASN A 559 -22.17 -16.16 -5.03
N VAL A 560 -22.82 -15.65 -3.98
CA VAL A 560 -24.24 -15.89 -3.68
C VAL A 560 -25.13 -15.44 -4.82
N PHE A 561 -24.95 -14.21 -5.29
CA PHE A 561 -25.65 -13.71 -6.47
C PHE A 561 -25.29 -14.50 -7.73
N GLY A 562 -24.02 -14.90 -7.87
CA GLY A 562 -23.54 -15.68 -9.01
C GLY A 562 -24.27 -17.02 -9.17
N PHE A 563 -24.38 -17.82 -8.11
CA PHE A 563 -25.13 -19.07 -8.21
C PHE A 563 -26.65 -18.85 -8.25
N GLY A 564 -27.17 -17.78 -7.64
CA GLY A 564 -28.57 -17.37 -7.79
C GLY A 564 -28.92 -17.06 -9.25
N GLN A 565 -28.08 -16.27 -9.93
CA GLN A 565 -28.17 -16.00 -11.37
C GLN A 565 -28.09 -17.29 -12.19
N GLN A 566 -27.18 -18.20 -11.83
CA GLN A 566 -27.03 -19.48 -12.53
C GLN A 566 -28.29 -20.36 -12.43
N TYR A 567 -28.91 -20.42 -11.25
CA TYR A 567 -30.16 -21.14 -11.04
C TYR A 567 -31.29 -20.52 -11.86
N LEU A 568 -31.40 -19.19 -11.84
CA LEU A 568 -32.38 -18.44 -12.62
C LEU A 568 -32.21 -18.69 -14.12
N PHE A 569 -30.97 -18.60 -14.64
CA PHE A 569 -30.69 -18.84 -16.05
C PHE A 569 -31.00 -20.28 -16.46
N LYS A 570 -30.71 -21.27 -15.60
CA LYS A 570 -31.07 -22.66 -15.85
C LYS A 570 -32.59 -22.85 -15.97
N ALA A 571 -33.38 -22.13 -15.17
CA ALA A 571 -34.84 -22.16 -15.27
C ALA A 571 -35.38 -21.55 -16.57
N PHE A 572 -34.70 -20.55 -17.13
CA PHE A 572 -35.10 -19.89 -18.39
C PHE A 572 -34.54 -20.54 -19.67
N LEU A 573 -33.53 -21.42 -19.56
CA LEU A 573 -32.88 -22.05 -20.71
C LEU A 573 -33.41 -23.46 -20.95
N ASP A 574 -33.97 -23.64 -22.13
CA ASP A 574 -34.52 -24.90 -22.63
C ASP A 574 -33.41 -25.73 -23.31
N GLU A 575 -32.95 -26.80 -22.65
CA GLU A 575 -31.84 -27.64 -23.13
C GLU A 575 -32.17 -28.31 -24.49
N ASP A 576 -33.45 -28.63 -24.75
CA ASP A 576 -33.88 -29.28 -26.00
C ASP A 576 -33.81 -28.31 -27.18
N LYS A 577 -34.22 -27.05 -26.99
CA LYS A 577 -34.06 -26.01 -28.00
C LYS A 577 -32.58 -25.73 -28.30
N ILE A 578 -31.71 -25.81 -27.29
CA ILE A 578 -30.27 -25.66 -27.47
C ILE A 578 -29.70 -26.83 -28.29
N HIS A 579 -30.11 -28.07 -28.00
CA HIS A 579 -29.68 -29.25 -28.76
C HIS A 579 -30.14 -29.18 -30.22
N ALA A 580 -31.41 -28.85 -30.47
CA ALA A 580 -31.95 -28.68 -31.81
C ALA A 580 -31.20 -27.59 -32.60
N GLN A 581 -30.91 -26.46 -31.97
CA GLN A 581 -30.13 -25.36 -32.58
C GLN A 581 -28.70 -25.79 -32.93
N ILE A 582 -28.06 -26.60 -32.09
CA ILE A 582 -26.71 -27.14 -32.36
C ILE A 582 -26.74 -28.11 -33.56
N GLN A 583 -27.72 -29.00 -33.62
CA GLN A 583 -27.86 -29.95 -34.73
C GLN A 583 -28.14 -29.22 -36.07
N GLU A 584 -28.93 -28.15 -36.05
CA GLU A 584 -29.16 -27.31 -37.23
C GLU A 584 -27.88 -26.57 -37.65
N ASN A 585 -27.10 -26.05 -36.69
CA ASN A 585 -25.83 -25.38 -36.97
C ASN A 585 -24.77 -26.31 -37.58
N LYS A 586 -24.73 -27.58 -37.15
CA LYS A 586 -23.84 -28.60 -37.75
C LYS A 586 -24.16 -28.87 -39.22
N LYS A 587 -25.40 -28.64 -39.66
CA LYS A 587 -25.81 -28.78 -41.08
C LYS A 587 -25.40 -27.59 -41.94
N LYS A 588 -25.08 -26.44 -41.34
CA LYS A 588 -24.68 -25.22 -42.06
C LYS A 588 -23.17 -25.26 -42.39
N PRO A 589 -22.76 -24.71 -43.55
CA PRO A 589 -21.34 -24.64 -43.90
C PRO A 589 -20.58 -23.75 -42.89
N VAL A 590 -19.44 -24.24 -42.39
CA VAL A 590 -18.62 -23.54 -41.40
C VAL A 590 -18.04 -22.26 -42.01
N LYS A 591 -18.55 -21.09 -41.60
CA LYS A 591 -17.97 -19.79 -41.99
C LYS A 591 -16.59 -19.64 -41.35
N LYS A 592 -15.52 -19.56 -42.15
CA LYS A 592 -14.15 -19.30 -41.67
C LYS A 592 -14.00 -17.84 -41.25
N SER A 593 -13.48 -17.59 -40.04
CA SER A 593 -13.10 -16.24 -39.60
C SER A 593 -11.73 -15.84 -40.16
N ASN A 594 -11.53 -14.55 -40.51
CA ASN A 594 -10.28 -14.02 -41.06
C ASN A 594 -9.06 -14.26 -40.14
N PHE A 595 -9.25 -14.24 -38.83
CA PHE A 595 -8.19 -14.56 -37.86
C PHE A 595 -7.77 -16.04 -37.91
N GLN A 596 -8.74 -16.94 -38.14
CA GLN A 596 -8.50 -18.38 -38.24
C GLN A 596 -7.79 -18.74 -39.55
N ALA A 597 -8.13 -18.07 -40.66
CA ALA A 597 -7.41 -18.23 -41.92
C ALA A 597 -5.91 -17.87 -41.77
N ARG A 598 -5.61 -16.80 -41.01
CA ARG A 598 -4.22 -16.41 -40.68
C ARG A 598 -3.50 -17.43 -39.80
N LEU A 599 -4.16 -17.97 -38.77
CA LEU A 599 -3.56 -19.02 -37.91
C LEU A 599 -3.30 -20.33 -38.68
N GLU A 600 -4.23 -20.75 -39.54
CA GLU A 600 -4.04 -21.92 -40.42
C GLU A 600 -2.88 -21.70 -41.41
N GLN A 601 -2.72 -20.48 -41.92
CA GLN A 601 -1.61 -20.11 -42.79
C GLN A 601 -0.27 -20.15 -42.04
N MET A 602 -0.19 -19.54 -40.85
CA MET A 602 1.00 -19.60 -40.00
C MET A 602 1.38 -21.04 -39.58
N ALA A 603 0.40 -21.90 -39.31
CA ALA A 603 0.65 -23.31 -39.00
C ALA A 603 1.17 -24.10 -40.22
N LYS A 604 0.62 -23.83 -41.42
CA LYS A 604 1.12 -24.38 -42.68
C LYS A 604 2.54 -23.90 -42.99
N ASP A 605 2.83 -22.64 -42.76
CA ASP A 605 4.16 -22.05 -42.95
C ASP A 605 5.19 -22.67 -41.99
N ARG A 606 4.82 -22.93 -40.73
CA ARG A 606 5.66 -23.67 -39.76
C ARG A 606 5.95 -25.10 -40.21
N ASN A 607 4.93 -25.83 -40.66
CA ASN A 607 5.11 -27.20 -41.13
C ASN A 607 5.92 -27.28 -42.44
N ALA A 608 5.78 -26.28 -43.33
CA ALA A 608 6.60 -26.16 -44.54
C ALA A 608 8.07 -25.84 -44.24
N GLN A 609 8.38 -25.13 -43.15
CA GLN A 609 9.75 -24.86 -42.72
C GLN A 609 10.42 -26.08 -42.06
N VAL A 610 9.67 -26.91 -41.32
CA VAL A 610 10.20 -28.15 -40.72
C VAL A 610 10.50 -29.22 -41.79
N GLY A 611 9.71 -29.28 -42.86
CA GLY A 611 9.96 -30.18 -44.00
C GLY A 611 11.17 -29.80 -44.88
N LYS A 612 11.68 -28.57 -44.79
CA LYS A 612 12.89 -28.10 -45.50
C LYS A 612 14.20 -28.30 -44.73
N LYS A 613 14.14 -28.80 -43.50
CA LYS A 613 15.31 -29.09 -42.64
C LYS A 613 15.58 -30.59 -42.45
N LYS A 614 14.98 -31.46 -43.27
CA LYS A 614 15.32 -32.88 -43.35
C LYS A 614 16.15 -33.17 -44.58
#